data_AF-L1J7F6-F1
#
_entry.id   AF-L1J7F6-F1
#
_cell.length_a   1.000
_cell.length_b   1.000
_cell.length_c   1.000
_cell.angle_alpha   90.00
_cell.angle_beta   90.00
_cell.angle_gamma   90.00
#
_symmetry.space_group_name_H-M   'P 1'
#
loop_
_entity.id
_entity.type
_entity.pdbx_description
1 polymer ?
#
loop_
_entity_poly.entity_id
_entity_poly.type
_entity_poly.pdbx_seq_one_letter_code
_entity_poly.pdbx_strand_id
1 'polypeptide(L)'
;MGRGRVAGVAMAALGVATCLIVLAMKMREESTEGTDELLLKVDLESHDPYSAPANLYLWWGPSTNHRFTGSGEHIRHLLHMGIIEGGEWRDPMFLGNNGVATFRSQRFRKISETCCSTIVIPPMEWDFPVYNTHKMIGQRIRNFVANGNMLVLTGGILSIEFINSYFFYTIEPADGNYSPGPYRRLEDVPDCMRVAPEVLPQKGISVTAVKKDSLPSGTEVLWGTPRSSPVFMIKFCEAQSPDEGMPPVKVLPRDCPLAEKDGRPCSCGYIMYIGYNYQEQYPTRWDKVLRGAVEIMNPVWQEPAGGLKGNKKVFIPGTPPCLQKGEKKFDWPKSGAYSKDMKDLDDVSLKHVEPVHHESGNVAARGRDETAKDTLAMQKVSGKLTQEKQEINELQTQVQDLKHVHAQSQPRQQASRTQTLSQRSKDNEPSLSELRQKALKILREVKQKERADRPAAARKAASLAPQSESAETQTLVRVVTSLAKDVSKINHKVDKLADSEKKAVKVLPAQPSDKEEKEIKTMQKEMQKYKSKARSLEQELNYEQSVPMPEYTQAEEDHTTPLFAKGSRSCGTLCKLKQLVKKTRRNISKELEAAIH
;
A
#
# COMPACT_ATOMS: atom_id res chain seq x y z
N MET A 1 61.07 -69.77 19.80
CA MET A 1 60.25 -69.13 18.73
C MET A 1 58.79 -69.08 19.18
N GLY A 2 58.11 -67.94 19.00
CA GLY A 2 56.65 -67.94 18.79
C GLY A 2 55.70 -67.59 19.94
N ARG A 3 55.96 -66.59 20.80
CA ARG A 3 54.89 -66.02 21.68
C ARG A 3 54.88 -64.48 21.85
N GLY A 4 55.69 -63.73 21.09
CA GLY A 4 55.80 -62.27 21.25
C GLY A 4 55.02 -61.40 20.26
N ARG A 5 54.33 -61.97 19.26
CA ARG A 5 53.75 -61.18 18.15
C ARG A 5 52.23 -61.04 18.12
N VAL A 6 51.50 -61.73 19.01
CA VAL A 6 50.02 -61.70 18.98
C VAL A 6 49.45 -60.55 19.83
N ALA A 7 50.15 -60.09 20.87
CA ALA A 7 49.68 -58.99 21.72
C ALA A 7 49.76 -57.60 21.07
N GLY A 8 50.73 -57.38 20.17
CA GLY A 8 50.92 -56.08 19.50
C GLY A 8 49.84 -55.76 18.47
N VAL A 9 49.32 -56.77 17.76
CA VAL A 9 48.32 -56.58 16.70
C VAL A 9 46.93 -56.30 17.29
N ALA A 10 46.59 -56.92 18.43
CA ALA A 10 45.31 -56.69 19.10
C ALA A 10 45.20 -55.26 19.68
N MET A 11 46.29 -54.71 20.23
CA MET A 11 46.32 -53.35 20.76
C MET A 11 46.26 -52.28 19.66
N ALA A 12 46.91 -52.54 18.51
CA ALA A 12 46.82 -51.64 17.36
C ALA A 12 45.41 -51.63 16.74
N ALA A 13 44.73 -52.78 16.67
CA ALA A 13 43.36 -52.87 16.17
C ALA A 13 42.35 -52.14 17.09
N LEU A 14 42.52 -52.24 18.42
CA LEU A 14 41.68 -51.50 19.36
C LEU A 14 41.90 -49.98 19.29
N GLY A 15 43.15 -49.54 19.10
CA GLY A 15 43.49 -48.12 18.94
C GLY A 15 42.88 -47.51 17.68
N VAL A 16 42.92 -48.24 16.55
CA VAL A 16 42.32 -47.76 15.29
C VAL A 16 40.79 -47.76 15.36
N ALA A 17 40.18 -48.78 15.98
CA ALA A 17 38.73 -48.83 16.15
C ALA A 17 38.21 -47.71 17.06
N THR A 18 38.91 -47.41 18.17
CA THR A 18 38.54 -46.29 19.06
C THR A 18 38.78 -44.93 18.41
N CYS A 19 39.84 -44.76 17.62
CA CYS A 19 40.07 -43.51 16.88
C CYS A 19 39.01 -43.29 15.79
N LEU A 20 38.56 -44.35 15.10
CA LEU A 20 37.48 -44.27 14.12
C LEU A 20 36.11 -44.00 14.76
N ILE A 21 35.83 -44.53 15.95
CA ILE A 21 34.60 -44.22 16.69
C ILE A 21 34.62 -42.78 17.19
N VAL A 22 35.76 -42.27 17.68
CA VAL A 22 35.90 -40.86 18.11
C VAL A 22 35.80 -39.91 16.91
N LEU A 23 36.37 -40.24 15.76
CA LEU A 23 36.22 -39.45 14.53
C LEU A 23 34.79 -39.52 13.97
N ALA A 24 34.11 -40.66 14.07
CA ALA A 24 32.72 -40.80 13.66
C ALA A 24 31.75 -40.07 14.60
N MET A 25 32.05 -39.99 15.90
CA MET A 25 31.29 -39.17 16.86
C MET A 25 31.56 -37.68 16.67
N LYS A 26 32.82 -37.29 16.40
CA LYS A 26 33.20 -35.89 16.13
C LYS A 26 32.65 -35.37 14.80
N MET A 27 32.51 -36.24 13.78
CA MET A 27 31.80 -35.92 12.53
C MET A 27 30.27 -35.89 12.68
N ARG A 28 29.72 -36.41 13.79
CA ARG A 28 28.26 -36.42 14.05
C ARG A 28 27.81 -35.30 14.99
N GLU A 29 28.74 -34.60 15.64
CA GLU A 29 28.49 -33.46 16.52
C GLU A 29 28.53 -32.10 15.80
N GLU A 30 28.83 -32.06 14.49
CA GLU A 30 28.97 -30.81 13.72
C GLU A 30 27.82 -30.54 12.73
N SER A 31 26.69 -31.28 12.80
CA SER A 31 25.57 -31.07 11.87
C SER A 31 24.17 -31.09 12.49
N THR A 32 24.03 -30.89 13.80
CA THR A 32 22.71 -30.84 14.48
C THR A 32 22.54 -29.66 15.44
N GLU A 33 23.32 -28.59 15.29
CA GLU A 33 23.01 -27.27 15.85
C GLU A 33 22.83 -26.28 14.70
N GLY A 34 21.59 -25.99 14.32
CA GLY A 34 21.33 -24.82 13.46
C GLY A 34 20.06 -24.80 12.61
N THR A 35 19.20 -25.82 12.61
CA THR A 35 18.00 -25.81 11.74
C THR A 35 16.66 -25.54 12.43
N ASP A 36 16.56 -25.59 13.75
CA ASP A 36 15.25 -25.46 14.44
C ASP A 36 15.04 -24.17 15.25
N GLU A 37 15.94 -23.18 15.13
CA GLU A 37 15.77 -21.85 15.78
C GLU A 37 15.82 -20.69 14.77
N LEU A 38 15.29 -20.90 13.57
CA LEU A 38 15.00 -19.84 12.58
C LEU A 38 13.74 -19.01 12.93
N LEU A 39 13.27 -19.11 14.18
CA LEU A 39 12.17 -18.35 14.73
C LEU A 39 12.72 -17.13 15.49
N LEU A 40 12.59 -15.96 14.86
CA LEU A 40 12.43 -14.66 15.52
C LEU A 40 13.56 -14.18 16.46
N LYS A 41 14.84 -14.27 16.05
CA LYS A 41 15.78 -13.20 16.42
C LYS A 41 15.38 -11.94 15.66
N VAL A 42 14.52 -11.14 16.30
CA VAL A 42 14.31 -9.74 15.91
C VAL A 42 15.58 -9.03 16.30
N ASP A 43 16.48 -8.84 15.35
CA ASP A 43 17.68 -8.02 15.54
C ASP A 43 17.24 -6.59 15.87
N LEU A 44 17.15 -6.29 17.17
CA LEU A 44 16.97 -4.95 17.71
C LEU A 44 18.33 -4.24 17.65
N GLU A 45 18.83 -4.00 16.44
CA GLU A 45 20.00 -3.13 16.24
C GLU A 45 19.65 -1.72 16.76
N SER A 46 20.61 -1.08 17.44
CA SER A 46 20.44 0.31 17.90
C SER A 46 20.29 1.21 16.68
N HIS A 47 19.06 1.65 16.42
CA HIS A 47 18.81 2.61 15.36
C HIS A 47 19.36 3.97 15.79
N ASP A 48 20.43 4.42 15.14
CA ASP A 48 20.63 5.85 14.93
C ASP A 48 19.30 6.45 14.45
N PRO A 49 18.89 7.64 14.93
CA PRO A 49 17.60 8.21 14.58
C PRO A 49 17.54 8.39 13.07
N TYR A 50 16.76 7.54 12.41
CA TYR A 50 16.54 7.61 10.97
C TYR A 50 15.78 8.91 10.66
N SER A 51 16.33 9.72 9.77
CA SER A 51 15.67 10.91 9.22
C SER A 51 15.35 10.68 7.76
N ALA A 52 14.09 10.89 7.37
CA ALA A 52 13.70 10.85 5.97
C ALA A 52 14.53 11.83 5.11
N PRO A 53 14.91 11.44 3.87
CA PRO A 53 15.49 12.36 2.90
C PRO A 53 14.56 13.57 2.63
N ALA A 54 15.14 14.76 2.43
CA ALA A 54 14.37 16.00 2.22
C ALA A 54 13.55 16.01 0.90
N ASN A 55 13.90 15.15 -0.05
CA ASN A 55 13.26 14.95 -1.34
C ASN A 55 12.27 13.76 -1.35
N LEU A 56 11.95 13.21 -0.17
CA LEU A 56 11.01 12.12 0.01
C LEU A 56 9.58 12.66 0.19
N TYR A 57 8.67 12.14 -0.61
CA TYR A 57 7.25 12.41 -0.54
C TYR A 57 6.49 11.10 -0.29
N LEU A 58 5.43 11.19 0.50
CA LEU A 58 4.52 10.08 0.75
C LEU A 58 3.20 10.35 0.06
N TRP A 59 2.78 9.45 -0.81
CA TRP A 59 1.42 9.49 -1.35
C TRP A 59 0.44 9.05 -0.27
N TRP A 60 -0.62 9.84 -0.09
CA TRP A 60 -1.63 9.60 0.94
C TRP A 60 -3.03 9.65 0.31
N GLY A 61 -3.65 8.47 0.16
CA GLY A 61 -4.94 8.31 -0.50
C GLY A 61 -6.12 8.95 0.25
N PRO A 62 -7.24 9.23 -0.43
CA PRO A 62 -8.43 9.85 0.17
C PRO A 62 -9.00 9.08 1.37
N SER A 63 -9.02 7.75 1.34
CA SER A 63 -9.51 6.90 2.42
C SER A 63 -8.49 6.76 3.57
N THR A 64 -7.19 6.86 3.27
CA THR A 64 -6.12 6.76 4.28
C THR A 64 -6.10 7.91 5.29
N ASN A 65 -6.71 9.06 4.97
CA ASN A 65 -6.85 10.19 5.91
C ASN A 65 -7.84 9.93 7.07
N HIS A 66 -8.71 8.92 6.98
CA HIS A 66 -9.76 8.73 7.99
C HIS A 66 -9.43 7.68 9.06
N ARG A 67 -8.34 6.92 8.90
CA ARG A 67 -7.98 5.85 9.83
C ARG A 67 -6.46 5.89 10.04
N PHE A 68 -6.03 6.25 11.26
CA PHE A 68 -4.65 6.10 11.74
C PHE A 68 -4.28 4.62 11.94
N THR A 69 -4.62 3.77 10.98
CA THR A 69 -4.43 2.32 11.05
C THR A 69 -4.11 1.79 9.66
N GLY A 70 -3.37 0.68 9.63
CA GLY A 70 -3.03 -0.02 8.40
C GLY A 70 -1.68 0.38 7.81
N SER A 71 -1.50 -0.03 6.55
CA SER A 71 -0.21 -0.12 5.87
C SER A 71 0.45 1.23 5.62
N GLY A 72 -0.34 2.26 5.27
CA GLY A 72 0.16 3.63 5.08
C GLY A 72 0.72 4.23 6.36
N GLU A 73 0.03 4.02 7.49
CA GLU A 73 0.47 4.52 8.80
C GLU A 73 1.76 3.81 9.27
N HIS A 74 1.89 2.51 9.03
CA HIS A 74 3.13 1.78 9.29
C HIS A 74 4.28 2.38 8.48
N ILE A 75 4.14 2.52 7.15
CA ILE A 75 5.18 3.08 6.29
C ILE A 75 5.58 4.48 6.74
N ARG A 76 4.60 5.31 7.14
CA ARG A 76 4.83 6.63 7.68
C ARG A 76 5.71 6.59 8.94
N HIS A 77 5.36 5.74 9.91
CA HIS A 77 6.16 5.55 11.13
C HIS A 77 7.56 5.04 10.82
N LEU A 78 7.67 4.06 9.92
CA LEU A 78 8.94 3.47 9.49
C LEU A 78 9.89 4.51 8.89
N LEU A 79 9.34 5.44 8.09
CA LEU A 79 10.07 6.50 7.43
C LEU A 79 10.17 7.78 8.27
N HIS A 80 9.62 7.80 9.49
CA HIS A 80 9.59 8.97 10.38
C HIS A 80 9.02 10.22 9.70
N MET A 81 8.01 10.06 8.85
CA MET A 81 7.34 11.16 8.13
C MET A 81 6.08 11.63 8.88
N GLY A 82 5.67 12.87 8.68
CA GLY A 82 4.40 13.39 9.18
C GLY A 82 4.52 13.99 10.58
N ILE A 83 4.23 15.29 10.68
CA ILE A 83 3.94 15.98 11.93
C ILE A 83 2.40 16.02 12.08
N ILE A 84 1.90 15.56 13.23
CA ILE A 84 0.49 15.69 13.60
C ILE A 84 0.32 17.05 14.28
N GLU A 85 -0.42 17.96 13.66
CA GLU A 85 -0.80 19.24 14.26
C GLU A 85 -2.33 19.33 14.33
N GLY A 86 -2.88 19.48 15.53
CA GLY A 86 -4.33 19.61 15.72
C GLY A 86 -5.16 18.38 15.32
N GLY A 87 -4.54 17.19 15.28
CA GLY A 87 -5.21 15.94 14.87
C GLY A 87 -5.30 15.73 13.36
N GLU A 88 -4.70 16.62 12.55
CA GLU A 88 -4.60 16.48 11.10
C GLU A 88 -3.14 16.37 10.66
N TRP A 89 -2.91 15.70 9.53
CA TRP A 89 -1.60 15.65 8.89
C TRP A 89 -1.30 16.97 8.18
N ARG A 90 -0.32 17.72 8.69
CA ARG A 90 0.09 19.02 8.11
C ARG A 90 1.47 19.01 7.48
N ASP A 91 1.99 17.83 7.15
CA ASP A 91 3.31 17.71 6.55
C ASP A 91 3.27 18.03 5.04
N PRO A 92 4.08 18.99 4.55
CA PRO A 92 4.16 19.31 3.13
C PRO A 92 4.65 18.15 2.25
N MET A 93 5.26 17.12 2.83
CA MET A 93 5.73 15.93 2.10
C MET A 93 4.61 14.93 1.78
N PHE A 94 3.38 15.18 2.25
CA PHE A 94 2.24 14.33 1.95
C PHE A 94 1.52 14.83 0.70
N LEU A 95 1.38 13.93 -0.27
CA LEU A 95 0.63 14.17 -1.50
C LEU A 95 -0.80 13.68 -1.27
N GLY A 96 -1.69 14.56 -0.78
CA GLY A 96 -3.11 14.20 -0.63
C GLY A 96 -3.94 14.89 0.44
N ASN A 97 -3.52 16.03 0.97
CA ASN A 97 -4.29 16.68 2.03
C ASN A 97 -5.65 17.24 1.52
N ASN A 98 -6.67 17.10 2.35
CA ASN A 98 -7.96 17.80 2.26
C ASN A 98 -8.90 17.36 1.12
N GLY A 99 -8.88 16.07 0.75
CA GLY A 99 -9.86 15.50 -0.18
C GLY A 99 -9.63 15.86 -1.66
N VAL A 100 -8.51 16.50 -1.98
CA VAL A 100 -8.09 16.74 -3.36
C VAL A 100 -7.36 15.51 -3.89
N ALA A 101 -7.74 15.07 -5.10
CA ALA A 101 -7.06 14.04 -5.85
C ALA A 101 -5.53 14.27 -5.86
N THR A 102 -4.78 13.36 -5.24
CA THR A 102 -3.35 13.46 -4.91
C THR A 102 -2.47 13.90 -6.09
N PHE A 103 -2.60 13.23 -7.24
CA PHE A 103 -1.83 13.55 -8.46
C PHE A 103 -2.35 14.79 -9.22
N ARG A 104 -3.53 15.31 -8.88
CA ARG A 104 -4.04 16.57 -9.47
C ARG A 104 -3.51 17.81 -8.75
N SER A 105 -2.89 17.65 -7.58
CA SER A 105 -2.39 18.77 -6.78
C SER A 105 -1.34 19.60 -7.53
N GLN A 106 -1.31 20.92 -7.27
CA GLN A 106 -0.23 21.78 -7.77
C GLN A 106 1.15 21.34 -7.26
N ARG A 107 1.20 20.76 -6.06
CA ARG A 107 2.42 20.20 -5.49
C ARG A 107 2.96 19.06 -6.35
N PHE A 108 2.12 18.09 -6.70
CA PHE A 108 2.54 17.01 -7.59
C PHE A 108 2.97 17.54 -8.97
N ARG A 109 2.30 18.57 -9.50
CA ARG A 109 2.75 19.25 -10.73
C ARG A 109 4.19 19.75 -10.60
N LYS A 110 4.51 20.52 -9.55
CA LYS A 110 5.87 21.04 -9.33
C LYS A 110 6.90 19.92 -9.17
N ILE A 111 6.56 18.87 -8.43
CA ILE A 111 7.45 17.72 -8.22
C ILE A 111 7.65 16.94 -9.52
N SER A 112 6.62 16.80 -10.36
CA SER A 112 6.75 16.15 -11.66
C SER A 112 7.62 16.91 -12.66
N GLU A 113 7.79 18.22 -12.46
CA GLU A 113 8.61 19.11 -13.29
C GLU A 113 10.04 19.25 -12.74
N THR A 114 10.35 18.69 -11.57
CA THR A 114 11.67 18.73 -10.93
C THR A 114 12.26 17.33 -10.83
N CYS A 115 13.60 17.23 -10.87
CA CYS A 115 14.25 15.92 -10.79
C CYS A 115 14.44 15.46 -9.35
N CYS A 116 14.91 14.22 -9.25
CA CYS A 116 15.65 13.76 -8.09
C CYS A 116 14.80 13.72 -6.80
N SER A 117 13.51 13.45 -6.93
CA SER A 117 12.54 13.26 -5.85
C SER A 117 12.11 11.80 -5.77
N THR A 118 11.72 11.35 -4.58
CA THR A 118 11.17 10.01 -4.36
C THR A 118 9.73 10.13 -3.91
N ILE A 119 8.81 9.43 -4.56
CA ILE A 119 7.44 9.24 -4.05
C ILE A 119 7.29 7.81 -3.60
N VAL A 120 6.94 7.60 -2.33
CA VAL A 120 6.49 6.31 -1.80
C VAL A 120 4.99 6.23 -1.88
N ILE A 121 4.48 5.18 -2.52
CA ILE A 121 3.06 4.83 -2.55
C ILE A 121 2.84 3.61 -1.64
N PRO A 122 2.18 3.78 -0.48
CA PRO A 122 1.77 2.65 0.35
C PRO A 122 0.82 1.70 -0.39
N PRO A 123 0.57 0.49 0.12
CA PRO A 123 -0.32 -0.47 -0.54
C PRO A 123 -1.72 0.14 -0.75
N MET A 124 -2.18 0.13 -2.00
CA MET A 124 -3.42 0.79 -2.43
C MET A 124 -4.67 -0.03 -2.07
N GLU A 125 -4.79 -0.50 -0.83
CA GLU A 125 -5.87 -1.41 -0.40
C GLU A 125 -7.28 -0.84 -0.62
N TRP A 126 -7.44 0.48 -0.47
CA TRP A 126 -8.73 1.16 -0.45
C TRP A 126 -8.82 2.38 -1.38
N ASP A 127 -7.70 2.79 -1.98
CA ASP A 127 -7.56 4.07 -2.70
C ASP A 127 -6.86 3.90 -4.06
N PHE A 128 -7.30 2.98 -4.90
CA PHE A 128 -6.71 2.86 -6.24
C PHE A 128 -7.00 4.14 -7.07
N PRO A 129 -5.98 4.92 -7.46
CA PRO A 129 -6.20 6.14 -8.23
C PRO A 129 -6.61 5.78 -9.66
N VAL A 130 -7.89 6.01 -9.99
CA VAL A 130 -8.40 5.81 -11.35
C VAL A 130 -8.39 7.14 -12.10
N TYR A 131 -7.38 7.32 -12.94
CA TYR A 131 -7.31 8.42 -13.90
C TYR A 131 -7.19 7.89 -15.32
N ASN A 132 -7.71 8.64 -16.29
CA ASN A 132 -7.48 8.32 -17.70
C ASN A 132 -5.98 8.49 -18.02
N THR A 133 -5.35 7.38 -18.41
CA THR A 133 -3.91 7.22 -18.65
C THR A 133 -3.42 7.99 -19.88
N HIS A 134 -4.33 8.32 -20.80
CA HIS A 134 -4.07 9.12 -22.00
C HIS A 134 -4.27 10.63 -21.78
N LYS A 135 -4.83 11.05 -20.64
CA LYS A 135 -4.95 12.48 -20.31
C LYS A 135 -3.66 13.01 -19.68
N MET A 136 -3.57 14.34 -19.58
CA MET A 136 -2.45 15.07 -18.98
C MET A 136 -2.00 14.54 -17.61
N ILE A 137 -2.92 13.99 -16.82
CA ILE A 137 -2.60 13.41 -15.52
C ILE A 137 -1.79 12.12 -15.61
N GLY A 138 -2.14 11.23 -16.56
CA GLY A 138 -1.36 10.02 -16.83
C GLY A 138 0.01 10.37 -17.39
N GLN A 139 0.07 11.34 -18.30
CA GLN A 139 1.34 11.85 -18.82
C GLN A 139 2.20 12.45 -17.71
N ARG A 140 1.62 13.21 -16.78
CA ARG A 140 2.36 13.79 -15.67
C ARG A 140 2.98 12.74 -14.73
N ILE A 141 2.29 11.63 -14.48
CA ILE A 141 2.83 10.52 -13.69
C ILE A 141 4.03 9.89 -14.39
N ARG A 142 3.95 9.72 -15.72
CA ARG A 142 5.09 9.24 -16.51
C ARG A 142 6.24 10.24 -16.53
N ASN A 143 5.96 11.52 -16.80
CA ASN A 143 6.93 12.61 -16.78
C ASN A 143 7.64 12.70 -15.43
N PHE A 144 6.93 12.51 -14.31
CA PHE A 144 7.56 12.46 -12.99
C PHE A 144 8.69 11.43 -13.00
N VAL A 145 8.42 10.18 -13.36
CA VAL A 145 9.46 9.15 -13.39
C VAL A 145 10.53 9.47 -14.44
N ALA A 146 10.14 9.84 -15.66
CA ALA A 146 11.09 10.14 -16.74
C ALA A 146 12.06 11.29 -16.37
N ASN A 147 11.62 12.26 -15.57
CA ASN A 147 12.45 13.38 -15.10
C ASN A 147 13.50 13.01 -14.04
N GLY A 148 13.97 11.76 -14.00
CA GLY A 148 15.00 11.31 -13.06
C GLY A 148 14.49 11.24 -11.62
N ASN A 149 13.20 10.98 -11.43
CA ASN A 149 12.63 10.71 -10.12
C ASN A 149 12.48 9.21 -9.88
N MET A 150 12.18 8.85 -8.62
CA MET A 150 11.88 7.48 -8.24
C MET A 150 10.45 7.34 -7.70
N LEU A 151 9.75 6.33 -8.20
CA LEU A 151 8.44 5.94 -7.71
C LEU A 151 8.57 4.59 -6.99
N VAL A 152 8.41 4.57 -5.67
CA VAL A 152 8.44 3.35 -4.86
C VAL A 152 7.01 2.92 -4.58
N LEU A 153 6.58 1.78 -5.10
CA LEU A 153 5.28 1.19 -4.82
C LEU A 153 5.45 0.00 -3.89
N THR A 154 4.68 -0.01 -2.81
CA THR A 154 4.71 -1.13 -1.85
C THR A 154 3.43 -1.95 -1.93
N GLY A 155 3.56 -3.28 -1.82
CA GLY A 155 2.49 -4.23 -1.56
C GLY A 155 1.39 -4.33 -2.62
N GLY A 156 0.63 -5.41 -2.54
CA GLY A 156 -0.65 -5.57 -3.22
C GLY A 156 -0.62 -5.71 -4.75
N ILE A 157 -1.70 -6.32 -5.25
CA ILE A 157 -1.97 -6.49 -6.69
C ILE A 157 -2.31 -5.14 -7.33
N LEU A 158 -2.96 -4.24 -6.59
CA LEU A 158 -3.35 -2.92 -7.09
C LEU A 158 -2.13 -2.04 -7.42
N SER A 159 -1.01 -2.20 -6.73
CA SER A 159 0.23 -1.52 -7.11
C SER A 159 0.80 -2.03 -8.44
N ILE A 160 0.65 -3.32 -8.74
CA ILE A 160 1.03 -3.90 -10.05
C ILE A 160 0.10 -3.35 -11.14
N GLU A 161 -1.20 -3.33 -10.87
CA GLU A 161 -2.20 -2.78 -11.80
C GLU A 161 -1.94 -1.30 -12.09
N PHE A 162 -1.52 -0.53 -11.09
CA PHE A 162 -1.11 0.86 -11.27
C PHE A 162 0.09 0.96 -12.24
N ILE A 163 1.12 0.13 -12.05
CA ILE A 163 2.29 0.12 -12.93
C ILE A 163 1.88 -0.22 -14.37
N ASN A 164 1.06 -1.26 -14.55
CA ASN A 164 0.57 -1.71 -15.85
C ASN A 164 -0.24 -0.61 -16.54
N SER A 165 -1.20 -0.02 -15.83
CA SER A 165 -2.10 1.01 -16.35
C SER A 165 -1.37 2.30 -16.75
N TYR A 166 -0.51 2.84 -15.88
CA TYR A 166 0.08 4.17 -16.10
C TYR A 166 1.34 4.17 -16.97
N PHE A 167 2.10 3.07 -16.93
CA PHE A 167 3.38 2.95 -17.64
C PHE A 167 3.32 1.96 -18.80
N PHE A 168 2.13 1.46 -19.15
CA PHE A 168 1.88 0.57 -20.28
C PHE A 168 2.78 -0.67 -20.24
N TYR A 169 2.77 -1.34 -19.10
CA TYR A 169 3.44 -2.62 -18.89
C TYR A 169 2.42 -3.76 -18.74
N THR A 170 2.92 -5.00 -18.79
CA THR A 170 2.10 -6.22 -18.68
C THR A 170 2.73 -7.16 -17.66
N ILE A 171 2.92 -6.65 -16.44
CA ILE A 171 3.47 -7.41 -15.33
C ILE A 171 2.38 -8.32 -14.77
N GLU A 172 2.70 -9.59 -14.63
CA GLU A 172 1.79 -10.61 -14.12
C GLU A 172 2.16 -11.00 -12.68
N PRO A 173 1.18 -11.14 -11.78
CA PRO A 173 1.43 -11.73 -10.48
C PRO A 173 1.91 -13.18 -10.64
N ALA A 174 2.72 -13.65 -9.69
CA ALA A 174 3.16 -15.04 -9.65
C ALA A 174 1.95 -16.00 -9.59
N ASP A 175 2.08 -17.18 -10.19
CA ASP A 175 0.96 -18.13 -10.34
C ASP A 175 0.25 -18.39 -9.00
N GLY A 176 -1.07 -18.20 -8.98
CA GLY A 176 -1.88 -18.34 -7.77
C GLY A 176 -1.79 -17.17 -6.77
N ASN A 177 -1.25 -16.00 -7.20
CA ASN A 177 -0.99 -14.83 -6.36
C ASN A 177 -0.07 -15.10 -5.17
N TYR A 178 0.63 -16.23 -5.19
CA TYR A 178 1.45 -16.69 -4.09
C TYR A 178 2.75 -17.26 -4.63
N SER A 179 3.87 -16.74 -4.15
CA SER A 179 5.15 -17.40 -4.34
C SER A 179 5.62 -17.89 -2.97
N PRO A 180 6.07 -19.15 -2.86
CA PRO A 180 6.35 -19.76 -1.55
C PRO A 180 7.51 -19.10 -0.79
N GLY A 181 8.31 -18.25 -1.45
CA GLY A 181 9.56 -17.74 -0.90
C GLY A 181 10.45 -18.89 -0.38
N PRO A 182 11.40 -18.59 0.53
CA PRO A 182 11.89 -17.27 0.86
C PRO A 182 12.60 -16.61 -0.35
N TYR A 183 12.71 -15.29 -0.36
CA TYR A 183 13.32 -14.56 -1.47
C TYR A 183 14.75 -14.19 -1.14
N ARG A 184 15.68 -14.64 -1.98
CA ARG A 184 17.10 -14.34 -1.81
C ARG A 184 17.45 -13.07 -2.54
N ARG A 185 18.28 -12.25 -1.89
CA ARG A 185 18.92 -11.09 -2.48
C ARG A 185 19.85 -11.55 -3.61
N LEU A 186 19.85 -10.82 -4.72
CA LEU A 186 20.83 -11.03 -5.78
C LEU A 186 22.14 -10.33 -5.44
N GLU A 187 23.26 -10.81 -5.99
CA GLU A 187 24.59 -10.27 -5.69
C GLU A 187 24.76 -8.81 -6.15
N ASP A 188 24.03 -8.45 -7.20
CA ASP A 188 24.16 -7.18 -7.92
C ASP A 188 23.34 -6.01 -7.36
N VAL A 189 22.81 -6.13 -6.14
CA VAL A 189 22.01 -5.06 -5.52
C VAL A 189 22.81 -3.77 -5.27
N PRO A 190 22.15 -2.59 -5.34
CA PRO A 190 22.76 -1.31 -4.98
C PRO A 190 23.34 -1.32 -3.56
N ASP A 191 24.42 -0.57 -3.33
CA ASP A 191 25.12 -0.58 -2.04
C ASP A 191 24.23 -0.14 -0.87
N CYS A 192 23.36 0.86 -1.08
CA CYS A 192 22.37 1.29 -0.09
C CYS A 192 21.35 0.21 0.27
N MET A 193 21.16 -0.79 -0.59
CA MET A 193 20.25 -1.93 -0.37
C MET A 193 20.97 -3.11 0.30
N ARG A 194 22.31 -3.06 0.46
CA ARG A 194 23.09 -4.14 1.09
C ARG A 194 22.90 -4.24 2.59
N VAL A 195 22.41 -3.18 3.24
CA VAL A 195 22.02 -3.20 4.66
C VAL A 195 20.76 -4.03 4.91
N ALA A 196 19.95 -4.26 3.86
CA ALA A 196 18.76 -5.09 3.97
C ALA A 196 19.13 -6.59 4.00
N PRO A 197 18.33 -7.45 4.66
CA PRO A 197 18.65 -8.86 4.84
C PRO A 197 18.87 -9.61 3.52
N GLU A 198 19.78 -10.58 3.52
CA GLU A 198 20.03 -11.45 2.38
C GLU A 198 18.81 -12.30 2.01
N VAL A 199 17.96 -12.62 2.99
CA VAL A 199 16.78 -13.45 2.80
C VAL A 199 15.56 -12.74 3.37
N LEU A 200 14.58 -12.48 2.50
CA LEU A 200 13.29 -11.91 2.87
C LEU A 200 12.25 -13.03 3.05
N PRO A 201 11.53 -13.05 4.19
CA PRO A 201 10.54 -14.08 4.46
C PRO A 201 9.26 -13.88 3.62
N GLN A 202 8.71 -14.97 3.08
CA GLN A 202 7.30 -14.99 2.68
C GLN A 202 6.45 -15.08 3.95
N LYS A 203 5.51 -14.16 4.15
CA LYS A 203 4.62 -14.17 5.32
C LYS A 203 3.15 -14.20 4.87
N GLY A 204 2.65 -15.41 4.60
CA GLY A 204 1.27 -15.61 4.13
C GLY A 204 0.95 -14.77 2.90
N ILE A 205 -0.19 -14.05 2.93
CA ILE A 205 -0.67 -13.18 1.84
C ILE A 205 -0.12 -11.74 1.90
N SER A 206 0.78 -11.45 2.85
CA SER A 206 1.33 -10.10 3.03
C SER A 206 2.40 -9.73 2.00
N VAL A 207 2.86 -10.69 1.19
CA VAL A 207 3.86 -10.47 0.14
C VAL A 207 3.29 -10.90 -1.21
N THR A 208 3.23 -9.94 -2.12
CA THR A 208 2.86 -10.14 -3.53
C THR A 208 4.15 -10.23 -4.36
N ALA A 209 4.32 -11.33 -5.09
CA ALA A 209 5.43 -11.50 -6.03
C ALA A 209 4.90 -11.52 -7.47
N VAL A 210 5.74 -11.12 -8.41
CA VAL A 210 5.44 -11.13 -9.85
C VAL A 210 6.26 -12.19 -10.57
N LYS A 211 5.81 -12.65 -11.73
CA LYS A 211 6.59 -13.56 -12.56
C LYS A 211 7.74 -12.83 -13.23
N LYS A 212 8.93 -13.41 -13.21
CA LYS A 212 10.13 -12.77 -13.78
C LYS A 212 10.08 -12.61 -15.30
N ASP A 213 9.41 -13.51 -15.99
CA ASP A 213 9.19 -13.47 -17.44
C ASP A 213 8.22 -12.36 -17.87
N SER A 214 7.34 -11.92 -16.98
CA SER A 214 6.43 -10.77 -17.22
C SER A 214 7.09 -9.40 -17.02
N LEU A 215 8.31 -9.35 -16.49
CA LEU A 215 8.99 -8.09 -16.22
C LEU A 215 9.47 -7.42 -17.53
N PRO A 216 9.31 -6.10 -17.67
CA PRO A 216 9.73 -5.41 -18.88
C PRO A 216 11.26 -5.41 -19.04
N SER A 217 11.71 -5.18 -20.27
CA SER A 217 13.14 -5.02 -20.56
C SER A 217 13.75 -3.86 -19.76
N GLY A 218 14.96 -4.06 -19.24
CA GLY A 218 15.62 -3.06 -18.38
C GLY A 218 15.16 -3.08 -16.92
N THR A 219 14.49 -4.17 -16.49
CA THR A 219 14.18 -4.40 -15.07
C THR A 219 15.35 -5.07 -14.36
N GLU A 220 15.75 -4.51 -13.22
CA GLU A 220 16.70 -5.10 -12.29
C GLU A 220 15.92 -5.83 -11.18
N VAL A 221 16.08 -7.15 -11.11
CA VAL A 221 15.57 -7.91 -9.96
C VAL A 221 16.55 -7.72 -8.81
N LEU A 222 16.04 -7.47 -7.60
CA LEU A 222 16.87 -7.27 -6.41
C LEU A 222 16.72 -8.42 -5.41
N TRP A 223 15.51 -8.92 -5.20
CA TRP A 223 15.23 -10.15 -4.46
C TRP A 223 14.31 -11.04 -5.28
N GLY A 224 14.49 -12.36 -5.21
CA GLY A 224 13.57 -13.27 -5.88
C GLY A 224 13.86 -14.75 -5.67
N THR A 225 13.03 -15.56 -6.31
CA THR A 225 13.24 -17.00 -6.55
C THR A 225 13.65 -17.20 -8.01
N PRO A 226 13.92 -18.41 -8.51
CA PRO A 226 14.16 -18.61 -9.95
C PRO A 226 13.03 -18.12 -10.86
N ARG A 227 11.77 -18.13 -10.41
CA ARG A 227 10.60 -17.81 -11.25
C ARG A 227 9.90 -16.50 -10.92
N SER A 228 10.08 -15.98 -9.70
CA SER A 228 9.31 -14.84 -9.21
C SER A 228 10.19 -13.81 -8.50
N SER A 229 9.71 -12.58 -8.41
CA SER A 229 10.36 -11.49 -7.68
C SER A 229 9.33 -10.66 -6.91
N PRO A 230 9.53 -10.42 -5.60
CA PRO A 230 8.77 -9.42 -4.86
C PRO A 230 9.47 -8.06 -4.83
N VAL A 231 10.75 -7.95 -5.22
CA VAL A 231 11.48 -6.68 -5.20
C VAL A 231 12.28 -6.53 -6.48
N PHE A 232 11.89 -5.53 -7.27
CA PHE A 232 12.52 -5.22 -8.55
C PHE A 232 12.43 -3.72 -8.85
N MET A 233 13.28 -3.26 -9.75
CA MET A 233 13.39 -1.88 -10.17
C MET A 233 13.32 -1.79 -11.69
N ILE A 234 12.37 -1.04 -12.22
CA ILE A 234 12.18 -0.82 -13.65
C ILE A 234 12.78 0.54 -14.00
N LYS A 235 13.71 0.58 -14.97
CA LYS A 235 14.12 1.84 -15.59
C LYS A 235 13.08 2.27 -16.61
N PHE A 236 12.46 3.43 -16.40
CA PHE A 236 11.44 4.00 -17.29
C PHE A 236 11.99 5.26 -17.95
N CYS A 237 11.85 5.35 -19.28
CA CYS A 237 12.35 6.46 -20.07
C CYS A 237 11.28 7.02 -21.00
N GLU A 238 11.32 8.34 -21.20
CA GLU A 238 10.54 9.03 -22.22
C GLU A 238 11.47 9.87 -23.09
N ALA A 239 11.12 9.98 -24.37
CA ALA A 239 11.76 10.89 -25.30
C ALA A 239 10.71 11.85 -25.88
N GLN A 240 11.16 13.05 -26.28
CA GLN A 240 10.30 13.96 -27.02
C GLN A 240 9.71 13.26 -28.25
N SER A 241 8.42 13.46 -28.49
CA SER A 241 7.73 12.91 -29.67
C SER A 241 8.37 13.47 -30.95
N PRO A 242 8.51 12.66 -32.02
CA PRO A 242 8.93 13.17 -33.33
C PRO A 242 7.89 14.16 -33.91
N ASP A 243 6.62 13.98 -33.57
CA ASP A 243 5.55 14.90 -33.98
C ASP A 243 5.51 16.11 -33.04
N GLU A 244 5.60 17.31 -33.61
CA GLU A 244 5.53 18.56 -32.85
C GLU A 244 4.19 18.72 -32.12
N GLY A 245 4.24 19.23 -30.88
CA GLY A 245 3.05 19.42 -30.04
C GLY A 245 2.50 18.15 -29.38
N MET A 246 3.01 16.97 -29.73
CA MET A 246 2.64 15.71 -29.08
C MET A 246 3.42 15.50 -27.76
N PRO A 247 2.80 14.87 -26.75
CA PRO A 247 3.46 14.59 -25.48
C PRO A 247 4.65 13.62 -25.65
N PRO A 248 5.61 13.61 -24.72
CA PRO A 248 6.70 12.65 -24.72
C PRO A 248 6.19 11.21 -24.81
N VAL A 249 6.94 10.38 -25.52
CA VAL A 249 6.59 8.97 -25.76
C VAL A 249 7.54 8.06 -24.99
N LYS A 250 6.99 6.98 -24.44
CA LYS A 250 7.76 5.91 -23.79
C LYS A 250 8.76 5.32 -24.78
N VAL A 251 10.02 5.22 -24.37
CA VAL A 251 11.09 4.54 -25.11
C VAL A 251 11.75 3.49 -24.25
N LEU A 252 12.33 2.45 -24.87
CA LEU A 252 13.11 1.48 -24.12
C LEU A 252 14.41 2.15 -23.61
N PRO A 253 14.93 1.78 -22.43
CA PRO A 253 16.16 2.38 -21.90
C PRO A 253 17.37 2.28 -22.84
N ARG A 254 17.43 1.22 -23.67
CA ARG A 254 18.49 1.02 -24.68
C ARG A 254 18.38 1.96 -25.88
N ASP A 255 17.18 2.46 -26.17
CA ASP A 255 16.89 3.32 -27.34
C ASP A 255 16.99 4.81 -26.98
N CYS A 256 17.05 5.13 -25.70
CA CYS A 256 17.17 6.50 -25.20
C CYS A 256 18.40 7.25 -25.78
N PRO A 257 19.62 6.67 -25.82
CA PRO A 257 20.77 7.32 -26.46
C PRO A 257 20.63 7.47 -27.98
N LEU A 258 19.81 6.64 -28.63
CA LEU A 258 19.52 6.79 -30.07
C LEU A 258 18.58 7.98 -30.30
N ALA A 259 17.52 8.10 -29.48
CA ALA A 259 16.62 9.25 -29.53
C ALA A 259 17.36 10.58 -29.31
N GLU A 260 18.30 10.63 -28.36
CA GLU A 260 19.14 11.82 -28.13
C GLU A 260 19.99 12.19 -29.36
N LYS A 261 20.54 11.19 -30.06
CA LYS A 261 21.29 11.41 -31.31
C LYS A 261 20.40 11.94 -32.43
N ASP A 262 19.13 11.56 -32.45
CA ASP A 262 18.12 12.10 -33.36
C ASP A 262 17.65 13.52 -32.98
N GLY A 263 18.27 14.14 -31.98
CA GLY A 263 17.87 15.47 -31.49
C GLY A 263 16.60 15.47 -30.64
N ARG A 264 16.13 14.30 -30.19
CA ARG A 264 14.96 14.18 -29.30
C ARG A 264 15.45 13.97 -27.87
N PRO A 265 15.35 14.98 -26.98
CA PRO A 265 15.77 14.84 -25.59
C PRO A 265 15.10 13.63 -24.95
N CYS A 266 15.90 12.79 -24.30
CA CYS A 266 15.43 11.61 -23.60
C CYS A 266 15.81 11.70 -22.11
N SER A 267 14.92 11.28 -21.25
CA SER A 267 15.13 11.27 -19.80
C SER A 267 14.60 9.97 -19.20
N CYS A 268 15.24 9.52 -18.13
CA CYS A 268 14.89 8.28 -17.45
C CYS A 268 14.85 8.46 -15.93
N GLY A 269 14.02 7.67 -15.28
CA GLY A 269 14.07 7.42 -13.83
C GLY A 269 13.66 6.00 -13.50
N TYR A 270 13.23 5.77 -12.26
CA TYR A 270 13.06 4.43 -11.73
C TYR A 270 11.69 4.22 -11.08
N ILE A 271 11.12 3.04 -11.32
CA ILE A 271 9.96 2.53 -10.61
C ILE A 271 10.43 1.34 -9.79
N MET A 272 10.40 1.42 -8.47
CA MET A 272 10.70 0.29 -7.60
C MET A 272 9.41 -0.30 -7.06
N TYR A 273 9.30 -1.62 -7.14
CA TYR A 273 8.23 -2.37 -6.51
C TYR A 273 8.78 -3.15 -5.32
N ILE A 274 8.09 -3.07 -4.17
CA ILE A 274 8.37 -3.84 -2.96
C ILE A 274 7.09 -4.55 -2.56
N GLY A 275 6.97 -5.84 -2.82
CA GLY A 275 5.74 -6.61 -2.70
C GLY A 275 5.14 -6.78 -1.30
N TYR A 276 5.72 -6.21 -0.25
CA TYR A 276 5.22 -6.34 1.12
C TYR A 276 4.14 -5.31 1.45
N ASN A 277 3.08 -5.78 2.14
CA ASN A 277 1.89 -4.98 2.42
C ASN A 277 1.96 -4.20 3.74
N TYR A 278 2.99 -4.35 4.58
CA TYR A 278 3.15 -3.58 5.84
C TYR A 278 1.92 -3.55 6.80
N GLN A 279 1.03 -4.55 6.73
CA GLN A 279 -0.18 -4.62 7.55
C GLN A 279 0.08 -5.01 9.02
N GLU A 280 1.23 -5.62 9.30
CA GLU A 280 1.56 -6.20 10.61
C GLU A 280 2.36 -5.23 11.48
N GLN A 281 2.54 -5.55 12.76
CA GLN A 281 3.30 -4.70 13.69
C GLN A 281 4.80 -4.68 13.34
N TYR A 282 5.37 -3.46 13.29
CA TYR A 282 6.80 -3.14 13.21
C TYR A 282 7.58 -3.70 14.42
N PRO A 283 8.86 -4.12 14.30
CA PRO A 283 9.71 -4.12 13.09
C PRO A 283 9.65 -5.40 12.26
N THR A 284 9.91 -5.27 10.97
CA THR A 284 9.95 -6.35 9.98
C THR A 284 11.27 -6.33 9.20
N ARG A 285 11.66 -7.48 8.64
CA ARG A 285 12.86 -7.56 7.76
C ARG A 285 12.72 -6.73 6.48
N TRP A 286 11.48 -6.40 6.08
CA TRP A 286 11.17 -5.61 4.90
C TRP A 286 11.43 -4.11 5.09
N ASP A 287 11.48 -3.66 6.33
CA ASP A 287 11.67 -2.25 6.70
C ASP A 287 12.99 -1.69 6.17
N LYS A 288 14.06 -2.49 6.26
CA LYS A 288 15.38 -2.14 5.72
C LYS A 288 15.37 -2.06 4.19
N VAL A 289 14.49 -2.80 3.51
CA VAL A 289 14.33 -2.73 2.04
C VAL A 289 13.70 -1.41 1.65
N LEU A 290 12.63 -0.98 2.34
CA LEU A 290 12.00 0.32 2.05
C LEU A 290 12.93 1.49 2.39
N ARG A 291 13.64 1.42 3.52
CA ARG A 291 14.65 2.44 3.86
C ARG A 291 15.75 2.52 2.80
N GLY A 292 16.33 1.38 2.40
CA GLY A 292 17.31 1.37 1.32
C GLY A 292 16.76 1.94 0.01
N ALA A 293 15.49 1.66 -0.30
CA ALA A 293 14.83 2.14 -1.51
C ALA A 293 14.71 3.67 -1.55
N VAL A 294 14.32 4.31 -0.44
CA VAL A 294 14.21 5.77 -0.39
C VAL A 294 15.57 6.47 -0.37
N GLU A 295 16.60 5.78 0.14
CA GLU A 295 17.99 6.26 0.11
C GLU A 295 18.60 6.20 -1.30
N ILE A 296 18.03 5.45 -2.24
CA ILE A 296 18.56 5.37 -3.61
C ILE A 296 18.65 6.76 -4.23
N MET A 297 17.58 7.55 -4.22
CA MET A 297 17.59 8.90 -4.80
C MET A 297 18.00 9.98 -3.81
N ASN A 298 18.42 9.64 -2.59
CA ASN A 298 18.94 10.64 -1.68
C ASN A 298 20.20 11.22 -2.33
N PRO A 299 20.25 12.52 -2.66
CA PRO A 299 21.48 13.14 -3.09
C PRO A 299 22.43 13.02 -1.90
N VAL A 300 23.27 11.99 -1.93
CA VAL A 300 24.33 11.85 -0.94
C VAL A 300 25.22 13.07 -1.15
N TRP A 301 24.99 14.11 -0.36
CA TRP A 301 25.97 15.12 -0.06
C TRP A 301 27.08 14.42 0.70
N GLN A 302 27.88 13.61 -0.01
CA GLN A 302 29.21 13.29 0.44
C GLN A 302 30.01 14.57 0.22
N GLU A 303 29.88 15.52 1.15
CA GLU A 303 31.05 16.34 1.43
C GLU A 303 32.11 15.34 1.91
N PRO A 304 33.23 15.17 1.18
CA PRO A 304 34.31 14.35 1.69
C PRO A 304 34.68 14.92 3.06
N ALA A 305 34.63 14.08 4.09
CA ALA A 305 35.11 14.44 5.42
C ALA A 305 36.58 14.88 5.28
N GLY A 306 36.80 16.19 5.27
CA GLY A 306 38.08 16.82 5.01
C GLY A 306 38.31 17.24 3.56
N GLY A 307 37.67 18.34 3.12
CA GLY A 307 38.26 19.47 2.37
C GLY A 307 39.23 19.23 1.19
N LEU A 308 39.37 18.03 0.66
CA LEU A 308 40.35 17.69 -0.36
C LEU A 308 39.67 17.65 -1.73
N LYS A 309 40.22 18.45 -2.64
CA LYS A 309 39.86 18.58 -4.05
C LYS A 309 40.01 17.23 -4.78
N GLY A 310 38.99 16.38 -4.68
CA GLY A 310 38.84 15.20 -5.53
C GLY A 310 38.29 15.60 -6.90
N ASN A 311 38.85 15.01 -7.97
CA ASN A 311 38.41 15.22 -9.35
C ASN A 311 36.88 15.12 -9.46
N LYS A 312 36.26 16.16 -10.04
CA LYS A 312 34.82 16.20 -10.36
C LYS A 312 34.49 15.01 -11.26
N LYS A 313 34.02 13.89 -10.68
CA LYS A 313 33.36 12.84 -11.45
C LYS A 313 32.11 13.45 -12.08
N VAL A 314 31.94 13.21 -13.38
CA VAL A 314 30.78 13.67 -14.15
C VAL A 314 29.54 13.05 -13.51
N PHE A 315 28.79 13.88 -12.79
CA PHE A 315 27.49 13.51 -12.24
C PHE A 315 26.50 13.50 -13.41
N ILE A 316 26.08 12.32 -13.86
CA ILE A 316 24.97 12.22 -14.81
C ILE A 316 23.71 12.63 -14.03
N PRO A 317 23.03 13.74 -14.41
CA PRO A 317 21.79 14.12 -13.77
C PRO A 317 20.80 12.96 -13.86
N GLY A 318 20.21 12.55 -12.72
CA GLY A 318 19.18 11.51 -12.69
C GLY A 318 19.66 10.07 -12.44
N THR A 319 20.97 9.79 -12.37
CA THR A 319 21.46 8.50 -11.84
C THR A 319 22.08 8.70 -10.45
N PRO A 320 21.42 8.23 -9.38
CA PRO A 320 21.91 8.46 -8.04
C PRO A 320 23.29 7.84 -7.80
N PRO A 321 24.10 8.42 -6.89
CA PRO A 321 25.48 7.99 -6.64
C PRO A 321 25.62 6.49 -6.33
N CYS A 322 24.66 5.89 -5.61
CA CYS A 322 24.69 4.47 -5.27
C CYS A 322 24.37 3.53 -6.45
N LEU A 323 23.83 4.04 -7.55
CA LEU A 323 23.63 3.31 -8.81
C LEU A 323 24.77 3.53 -9.81
N GLN A 324 25.70 4.43 -9.53
CA GLN A 324 26.91 4.63 -10.31
C GLN A 324 27.90 3.49 -10.00
N LYS A 325 27.60 2.26 -10.44
CA LYS A 325 28.60 1.18 -10.44
C LYS A 325 29.81 1.70 -11.20
N GLY A 326 30.97 1.75 -10.52
CA GLY A 326 32.24 2.15 -11.15
C GLY A 326 32.43 1.36 -12.44
N GLU A 327 32.80 2.07 -13.50
CA GLU A 327 32.89 1.69 -14.93
C GLU A 327 33.46 0.29 -15.25
N LYS A 328 32.86 -0.78 -14.75
CA LYS A 328 32.98 -2.11 -15.33
C LYS A 328 31.93 -2.14 -16.42
N LYS A 329 32.39 -1.96 -17.66
CA LYS A 329 31.59 -2.13 -18.88
C LYS A 329 30.69 -3.34 -18.71
N PHE A 330 29.39 -3.09 -18.53
CA PHE A 330 28.38 -4.13 -18.58
C PHE A 330 28.21 -4.49 -20.05
N ASP A 331 28.98 -5.48 -20.50
CA ASP A 331 28.80 -6.07 -21.83
C ASP A 331 27.47 -6.81 -21.81
N TRP A 332 26.44 -6.19 -22.40
CA TRP A 332 25.21 -6.89 -22.74
C TRP A 332 25.58 -8.14 -23.56
N PRO A 333 25.01 -9.33 -23.26
CA PRO A 333 25.17 -10.46 -24.15
C PRO A 333 24.64 -10.04 -25.52
N LYS A 334 25.55 -9.95 -26.50
CA LYS A 334 25.22 -9.72 -27.90
C LYS A 334 24.34 -10.89 -28.35
N SER A 335 23.03 -10.74 -28.24
CA SER A 335 22.08 -11.60 -28.93
C SER A 335 22.28 -11.34 -30.42
N GLY A 336 23.04 -12.24 -31.06
CA GLY A 336 23.24 -12.24 -32.50
C GLY A 336 21.94 -12.57 -33.21
N ALA A 337 21.44 -11.61 -33.97
CA ALA A 337 20.79 -11.79 -35.27
C ALA A 337 20.34 -10.40 -35.73
N TYR A 338 20.64 -10.06 -36.98
CA TYR A 338 20.28 -8.82 -37.69
C TYR A 338 21.10 -7.57 -37.37
N SER A 339 22.24 -7.45 -38.06
CA SER A 339 22.63 -6.18 -38.68
C SER A 339 23.72 -6.44 -39.71
N LYS A 340 23.34 -6.39 -40.98
CA LYS A 340 24.26 -6.02 -42.05
C LYS A 340 23.48 -5.11 -43.01
N ASP A 341 24.12 -4.00 -43.30
CA ASP A 341 23.85 -3.08 -44.41
C ASP A 341 22.73 -2.05 -44.20
N MET A 342 23.14 -0.85 -43.78
CA MET A 342 22.89 0.37 -44.57
C MET A 342 23.82 1.47 -44.06
N LYS A 343 24.82 1.79 -44.88
CA LYS A 343 25.59 3.02 -44.84
C LYS A 343 25.09 3.91 -45.98
N ASP A 344 25.32 5.20 -45.78
CA ASP A 344 25.27 6.30 -46.75
C ASP A 344 23.89 6.95 -46.93
N LEU A 345 23.75 8.17 -46.40
CA LEU A 345 23.53 9.37 -47.20
C LEU A 345 23.49 10.61 -46.29
N ASP A 346 24.54 11.42 -46.41
CA ASP A 346 24.61 12.79 -45.93
C ASP A 346 23.92 13.75 -46.92
N ASP A 347 23.56 14.91 -46.37
CA ASP A 347 23.60 16.26 -46.98
C ASP A 347 22.39 16.72 -47.83
N VAL A 348 21.59 17.66 -47.29
CA VAL A 348 21.12 18.88 -48.00
C VAL A 348 20.72 19.96 -46.96
N SER A 349 21.41 21.11 -47.07
CA SER A 349 21.13 22.41 -46.44
C SER A 349 20.09 23.25 -47.22
N LEU A 350 19.54 24.31 -46.60
CA LEU A 350 18.88 25.56 -47.13
C LEU A 350 17.48 25.80 -46.49
N LYS A 351 16.97 27.00 -46.20
CA LYS A 351 17.44 28.38 -45.96
C LYS A 351 16.24 29.16 -45.36
N HIS A 352 16.51 30.30 -44.70
CA HIS A 352 15.57 31.27 -44.11
C HIS A 352 14.60 31.94 -45.11
N VAL A 353 13.42 32.34 -44.63
CA VAL A 353 12.53 33.37 -45.21
C VAL A 353 11.97 34.26 -44.09
N GLU A 354 12.05 35.58 -44.28
CA GLU A 354 11.52 36.68 -43.44
C GLU A 354 10.06 37.07 -43.79
N PRO A 355 9.34 37.81 -42.92
CA PRO A 355 7.88 37.98 -43.00
C PRO A 355 7.42 39.29 -43.68
N VAL A 356 6.18 39.29 -44.20
CA VAL A 356 5.50 40.45 -44.79
C VAL A 356 4.21 40.78 -44.02
N HIS A 357 4.01 42.08 -43.78
CA HIS A 357 2.83 42.74 -43.18
C HIS A 357 1.66 42.91 -44.17
N HIS A 358 0.39 42.89 -43.71
CA HIS A 358 -0.75 43.76 -44.11
C HIS A 358 -1.97 43.42 -43.21
N GLU A 359 -2.53 44.36 -42.44
CA GLU A 359 -3.59 45.35 -42.74
C GLU A 359 -5.04 44.81 -42.79
N SER A 360 -5.89 45.49 -42.03
CA SER A 360 -7.23 45.11 -41.55
C SER A 360 -8.38 45.59 -42.45
N GLY A 361 -9.41 44.76 -42.62
CA GLY A 361 -10.68 45.12 -43.27
C GLY A 361 -11.91 44.42 -42.65
N ASN A 362 -12.96 45.22 -42.40
CA ASN A 362 -14.27 44.87 -41.82
C ASN A 362 -15.20 44.09 -42.78
N VAL A 363 -15.83 42.97 -42.38
CA VAL A 363 -17.11 42.48 -42.95
C VAL A 363 -17.93 41.67 -41.91
N ALA A 364 -19.25 41.64 -42.12
CA ALA A 364 -20.35 41.52 -41.16
C ALA A 364 -20.90 40.11 -40.82
N ALA A 365 -21.43 40.06 -39.58
CA ALA A 365 -22.48 39.24 -38.97
C ALA A 365 -23.27 38.22 -39.82
N ARG A 366 -23.05 36.93 -39.54
CA ARG A 366 -24.06 35.83 -39.63
C ARG A 366 -23.64 34.65 -38.74
N GLY A 367 -24.29 34.48 -37.58
CA GLY A 367 -24.01 33.35 -36.67
C GLY A 367 -24.76 33.37 -35.34
N ARG A 368 -26.09 33.55 -35.32
CA ARG A 368 -26.90 33.67 -34.08
C ARG A 368 -27.72 32.43 -33.67
N ASP A 369 -27.74 31.34 -34.44
CA ASP A 369 -28.69 30.23 -34.19
C ASP A 369 -28.15 29.07 -33.32
N GLU A 370 -26.84 28.88 -33.19
CA GLU A 370 -26.29 27.77 -32.39
C GLU A 370 -26.27 28.08 -30.88
N THR A 371 -26.02 29.34 -30.51
CA THR A 371 -26.00 29.80 -29.11
C THR A 371 -27.35 29.64 -28.39
N ALA A 372 -28.46 29.63 -29.12
CA ALA A 372 -29.79 29.48 -28.54
C ALA A 372 -30.08 28.04 -28.06
N LYS A 373 -29.49 27.02 -28.71
CA LYS A 373 -29.69 25.61 -28.33
C LYS A 373 -28.91 25.23 -27.08
N ASP A 374 -27.70 25.74 -26.95
CA ASP A 374 -26.84 25.47 -25.79
C ASP A 374 -27.37 26.15 -24.53
N THR A 375 -27.95 27.34 -24.68
CA THR A 375 -28.63 28.06 -23.58
C THR A 375 -29.84 27.28 -23.05
N LEU A 376 -30.61 26.62 -23.93
CA LEU A 376 -31.77 25.81 -23.54
C LEU A 376 -31.36 24.51 -22.81
N ALA A 377 -30.25 23.89 -23.22
CA ALA A 377 -29.71 22.71 -22.56
C ALA A 377 -29.27 23.02 -21.11
N MET A 378 -28.54 24.12 -20.90
CA MET A 378 -28.11 24.57 -19.58
C MET A 378 -29.29 24.90 -18.65
N GLN A 379 -30.35 25.52 -19.17
CA GLN A 379 -31.57 25.79 -18.38
C GLN A 379 -32.26 24.50 -17.91
N LYS A 380 -32.26 23.44 -18.73
CA LYS A 380 -32.85 22.14 -18.39
C LYS A 380 -32.04 21.39 -17.32
N VAL A 381 -30.71 21.48 -17.36
CA VAL A 381 -29.83 20.87 -16.34
C VAL A 381 -29.97 21.61 -15.01
N SER A 382 -29.98 22.95 -15.04
CA SER A 382 -30.19 23.79 -13.86
C SER A 382 -31.54 23.51 -13.17
N GLY A 383 -32.62 23.35 -13.95
CA GLY A 383 -33.94 23.00 -13.42
C GLY A 383 -34.02 21.62 -12.75
N LYS A 384 -33.25 20.63 -13.23
CA LYS A 384 -33.16 19.31 -12.56
C LYS A 384 -32.38 19.38 -11.26
N LEU A 385 -31.31 20.19 -11.22
CA LEU A 385 -30.49 20.37 -10.03
C LEU A 385 -31.27 21.05 -8.90
N THR A 386 -32.12 22.03 -9.21
CA THR A 386 -32.99 22.67 -8.22
C THR A 386 -34.06 21.71 -7.68
N GLN A 387 -34.65 20.87 -8.54
CA GLN A 387 -35.60 19.84 -8.13
C GLN A 387 -34.96 18.81 -7.18
N GLU A 388 -33.75 18.30 -7.49
CA GLU A 388 -33.06 17.34 -6.61
C GLU A 388 -32.63 17.97 -5.28
N LYS A 389 -32.28 19.25 -5.26
CA LYS A 389 -31.99 19.97 -4.01
C LYS A 389 -33.24 20.12 -3.13
N GLN A 390 -34.42 20.32 -3.72
CA GLN A 390 -35.68 20.36 -2.97
C GLN A 390 -36.02 19.00 -2.34
N GLU A 391 -35.86 17.91 -3.09
CA GLU A 391 -36.12 16.54 -2.60
C GLU A 391 -35.17 16.14 -1.45
N ILE A 392 -33.89 16.55 -1.52
CA ILE A 392 -32.94 16.36 -0.42
C ILE A 392 -33.38 17.10 0.85
N ASN A 393 -33.88 18.34 0.73
CA ASN A 393 -34.33 19.13 1.86
C ASN A 393 -35.61 18.56 2.50
N GLU A 394 -36.52 18.01 1.69
CA GLU A 394 -37.74 17.35 2.17
C GLU A 394 -37.41 16.07 2.95
N LEU A 395 -36.56 15.20 2.40
CA LEU A 395 -36.10 13.99 3.08
C LEU A 395 -35.34 14.32 4.38
N GLN A 396 -34.57 15.41 4.40
CA GLN A 396 -33.86 15.84 5.60
C GLN A 396 -34.82 16.28 6.71
N THR A 397 -35.91 16.95 6.35
CA THR A 397 -36.99 17.34 7.28
C THR A 397 -37.70 16.10 7.84
N GLN A 398 -38.08 15.15 6.98
CA GLN A 398 -38.73 13.90 7.42
C GLN A 398 -37.86 13.08 8.39
N VAL A 399 -36.55 13.00 8.15
CA VAL A 399 -35.62 12.33 9.07
C VAL A 399 -35.50 13.05 10.42
N GLN A 400 -35.58 14.39 10.43
CA GLN A 400 -35.57 15.15 11.68
C GLN A 400 -36.87 14.96 12.48
N ASP A 401 -38.02 14.96 11.81
CA ASP A 401 -39.32 14.74 12.45
C ASP A 401 -39.42 13.34 13.06
N LEU A 402 -38.95 12.30 12.36
CA LEU A 402 -38.91 10.94 12.89
C LEU A 402 -37.97 10.80 14.09
N LYS A 403 -36.83 11.50 14.09
CA LYS A 403 -35.95 11.55 15.25
C LYS A 403 -36.61 12.23 16.44
N HIS A 404 -37.41 13.27 16.20
CA HIS A 404 -38.13 13.98 17.26
C HIS A 404 -39.26 13.12 17.84
N VAL A 405 -40.04 12.43 17.01
CA VAL A 405 -41.04 11.45 17.45
C VAL A 405 -40.40 10.32 18.25
N HIS A 406 -39.23 9.84 17.82
CA HIS A 406 -38.47 8.82 18.54
C HIS A 406 -37.95 9.30 19.91
N ALA A 407 -37.49 10.56 20.01
CA ALA A 407 -37.05 11.14 21.28
C ALA A 407 -38.21 11.31 22.28
N GLN A 408 -39.43 11.57 21.79
CA GLN A 408 -40.63 11.74 22.62
C GLN A 408 -41.25 10.42 23.10
N SER A 409 -41.02 9.30 22.42
CA SER A 409 -41.59 7.99 22.78
C SER A 409 -40.79 7.22 23.85
N GLN A 410 -39.52 7.58 24.09
CA GLN A 410 -38.65 6.90 25.06
C GLN A 410 -39.03 7.01 26.56
N PRO A 411 -39.50 8.15 27.11
CA PRO A 411 -39.70 8.26 28.56
C PRO A 411 -40.94 7.50 29.10
N ARG A 412 -41.91 7.13 28.25
CA ARG A 412 -43.14 6.43 28.71
C ARG A 412 -42.99 4.92 28.89
N GLN A 413 -41.98 4.28 28.29
CA GLN A 413 -41.79 2.82 28.39
C GLN A 413 -40.79 2.39 29.48
N GLN A 414 -39.98 3.30 30.03
CA GLN A 414 -39.02 2.97 31.09
C GLN A 414 -39.70 2.83 32.48
N ALA A 415 -40.82 3.51 32.73
CA ALA A 415 -41.49 3.45 34.04
C ALA A 415 -42.22 2.11 34.29
N SER A 416 -42.76 1.46 33.26
CA SER A 416 -43.53 0.21 33.41
C SER A 416 -42.67 -1.05 33.50
N ARG A 417 -41.44 -1.03 32.95
CA ARG A 417 -40.53 -2.20 32.90
C ARG A 417 -39.65 -2.36 34.14
N THR A 418 -39.45 -1.29 34.90
CA THR A 418 -38.60 -1.30 36.11
C THR A 418 -39.31 -1.95 37.31
N GLN A 419 -40.64 -1.99 37.32
CA GLN A 419 -41.42 -2.66 38.38
C GLN A 419 -41.44 -4.19 38.26
N THR A 420 -41.30 -4.76 37.05
CA THR A 420 -41.44 -6.20 36.82
C THR A 420 -40.14 -7.00 37.00
N LEU A 421 -38.97 -6.36 36.90
CA LEU A 421 -37.65 -7.01 37.07
C LEU A 421 -37.17 -7.06 38.53
N SER A 422 -37.66 -6.16 39.39
CA SER A 422 -37.29 -6.12 40.83
C SER A 422 -37.89 -7.27 41.66
N GLN A 423 -38.92 -7.97 41.14
CA GLN A 423 -39.59 -9.05 41.86
C GLN A 423 -39.07 -10.46 41.50
N ARG A 424 -38.19 -10.63 40.50
CA ARG A 424 -37.78 -11.96 40.00
C ARG A 424 -36.37 -12.42 40.36
N SER A 425 -35.54 -11.61 41.04
CA SER A 425 -34.13 -11.95 41.33
C SER A 425 -33.83 -12.26 42.80
N LYS A 426 -34.83 -12.57 43.63
CA LYS A 426 -34.62 -12.74 45.09
C LYS A 426 -34.54 -14.17 45.63
N ASP A 427 -34.69 -15.20 44.81
CA ASP A 427 -34.68 -16.57 45.33
C ASP A 427 -33.52 -17.41 44.74
N ASN A 428 -32.61 -17.80 45.64
CA ASN A 428 -31.68 -18.95 45.56
C ASN A 428 -30.25 -18.84 44.99
N GLU A 429 -29.56 -17.69 45.09
CA GLU A 429 -28.09 -17.71 45.02
C GLU A 429 -27.44 -17.18 46.31
N PRO A 430 -26.56 -17.98 46.97
CA PRO A 430 -25.82 -17.50 48.12
C PRO A 430 -24.89 -16.38 47.68
N SER A 431 -24.96 -15.27 48.40
CA SER A 431 -24.16 -14.09 48.10
C SER A 431 -22.66 -14.41 48.20
N LEU A 432 -21.84 -13.74 47.39
CA LEU A 432 -20.39 -13.92 47.38
C LEU A 432 -19.76 -13.72 48.79
N SER A 433 -20.39 -12.92 49.63
CA SER A 433 -20.01 -12.73 51.04
C SER A 433 -20.27 -13.99 51.90
N GLU A 434 -21.37 -14.71 51.69
CA GLU A 434 -21.67 -15.97 52.38
C GLU A 434 -20.68 -17.07 51.99
N LEU A 435 -20.28 -17.14 50.72
CA LEU A 435 -19.25 -18.08 50.26
C LEU A 435 -17.89 -17.79 50.91
N ARG A 436 -17.50 -16.51 51.03
CA ARG A 436 -16.27 -16.09 51.73
C ARG A 436 -16.31 -16.45 53.23
N GLN A 437 -17.46 -16.28 53.89
CA GLN A 437 -17.61 -16.66 55.29
C GLN A 437 -17.54 -18.18 55.50
N LYS A 438 -18.14 -18.97 54.60
CA LYS A 438 -18.02 -20.45 54.63
C LYS A 438 -16.58 -20.91 54.47
N ALA A 439 -15.82 -20.33 53.53
CA ALA A 439 -14.41 -20.66 53.34
C ALA A 439 -13.55 -20.35 54.58
N LEU A 440 -13.77 -19.20 55.22
CA LEU A 440 -13.07 -18.82 56.46
C LEU A 440 -13.42 -19.75 57.63
N LYS A 441 -14.65 -20.25 57.71
CA LYS A 441 -15.07 -21.21 58.73
C LYS A 441 -14.32 -22.54 58.59
N ILE A 442 -14.25 -23.08 57.38
CA ILE A 442 -13.51 -24.33 57.08
C ILE A 442 -12.03 -24.17 57.45
N LEU A 443 -11.42 -23.04 57.13
CA LEU A 443 -10.01 -22.76 57.44
C LEU A 443 -9.73 -22.71 58.95
N ARG A 444 -10.69 -22.24 59.76
CA ARG A 444 -10.58 -22.28 61.23
C ARG A 444 -10.73 -23.70 61.77
N GLU A 445 -11.66 -24.48 61.22
CA GLU A 445 -11.86 -25.88 61.62
C GLU A 445 -10.62 -26.73 61.33
N VAL A 446 -9.99 -26.54 60.17
CA VAL A 446 -8.71 -27.20 59.82
C VAL A 446 -7.61 -26.82 60.82
N LYS A 447 -7.44 -25.53 61.13
CA LYS A 447 -6.44 -25.07 62.12
C LYS A 447 -6.72 -25.57 63.54
N GLN A 448 -7.98 -25.76 63.91
CA GLN A 448 -8.36 -26.32 65.21
C GLN A 448 -8.05 -27.81 65.28
N LYS A 449 -8.34 -28.58 64.22
CA LYS A 449 -7.96 -30.00 64.14
C LYS A 449 -6.44 -30.20 64.17
N GLU A 450 -5.69 -29.38 63.45
CA GLU A 450 -4.21 -29.41 63.47
C GLU A 450 -3.63 -29.16 64.88
N ARG A 451 -4.31 -28.35 65.70
CA ARG A 451 -3.92 -28.09 67.09
C ARG A 451 -4.34 -29.22 68.05
N ALA A 452 -5.44 -29.92 67.75
CA ALA A 452 -5.94 -31.02 68.55
C ALA A 452 -5.17 -32.33 68.30
N ASP A 453 -4.73 -32.58 67.06
CA ASP A 453 -3.98 -33.78 66.67
C ASP A 453 -2.47 -33.69 66.98
N ARG A 454 -2.01 -32.60 67.63
CA ARG A 454 -0.63 -32.50 68.12
C ARG A 454 -0.53 -33.22 69.49
N PRO A 455 0.11 -34.41 69.58
CA PRO A 455 0.20 -35.13 70.83
C PRO A 455 0.96 -34.29 71.87
N ALA A 456 0.46 -34.30 73.11
CA ALA A 456 1.02 -33.54 74.25
C ALA A 456 2.51 -33.87 74.54
N ALA A 457 3.04 -34.95 73.97
CA ALA A 457 4.46 -35.33 74.04
C ALA A 457 5.40 -34.35 73.30
N ALA A 458 4.91 -33.60 72.29
CA ALA A 458 5.76 -32.69 71.50
C ALA A 458 6.08 -31.34 72.21
N ARG A 459 5.50 -31.06 73.38
CA ARG A 459 5.79 -29.83 74.14
C ARG A 459 6.96 -29.95 75.12
N LYS A 460 7.47 -31.17 75.40
CA LYS A 460 8.60 -31.38 76.32
C LYS A 460 9.96 -31.62 75.67
N ALA A 461 10.03 -31.69 74.33
CA ALA A 461 11.28 -32.02 73.61
C ALA A 461 11.92 -30.83 72.85
N ALA A 462 11.48 -29.60 73.08
CA ALA A 462 11.94 -28.42 72.33
C ALA A 462 13.08 -27.64 73.00
N SER A 463 13.94 -28.28 73.80
CA SER A 463 15.06 -27.59 74.46
C SER A 463 16.45 -28.19 74.26
N LEU A 464 16.64 -29.24 73.45
CA LEU A 464 18.00 -29.76 73.16
C LEU A 464 18.14 -30.28 71.71
N ALA A 465 18.94 -29.54 70.95
CA ALA A 465 19.69 -29.89 69.74
C ALA A 465 18.96 -30.18 68.40
N PRO A 466 19.58 -29.82 67.26
CA PRO A 466 18.97 -29.86 65.93
C PRO A 466 19.31 -31.15 65.18
N GLN A 467 18.46 -31.48 64.21
CA GLN A 467 18.68 -32.22 62.95
C GLN A 467 17.58 -33.26 62.66
N SER A 468 17.26 -33.35 61.37
CA SER A 468 16.21 -34.12 60.70
C SER A 468 14.76 -33.75 61.02
N GLU A 469 14.30 -32.63 60.45
CA GLU A 469 12.88 -32.50 60.11
C GLU A 469 12.54 -33.55 59.03
N SER A 470 11.52 -34.36 59.31
CA SER A 470 11.00 -35.38 58.40
C SER A 470 10.67 -34.80 57.02
N ALA A 471 11.05 -35.52 55.97
CA ALA A 471 10.75 -35.17 54.58
C ALA A 471 9.24 -34.96 54.32
N GLU A 472 8.38 -35.56 55.15
CA GLU A 472 6.93 -35.40 55.06
C GLU A 472 6.46 -34.01 55.48
N THR A 473 7.05 -33.41 56.53
CA THR A 473 6.69 -32.04 56.95
C THR A 473 7.18 -31.00 55.95
N GLN A 474 8.33 -31.20 55.30
CA GLN A 474 8.77 -30.31 54.22
C GLN A 474 7.90 -30.44 52.97
N THR A 475 7.41 -31.64 52.67
CA THR A 475 6.49 -31.88 51.55
C THR A 475 5.14 -31.21 51.80
N LEU A 476 4.60 -31.35 53.02
CA LEU A 476 3.33 -30.70 53.41
C LEU A 476 3.44 -29.17 53.35
N VAL A 477 4.54 -28.59 53.85
CA VAL A 477 4.78 -27.14 53.79
C VAL A 477 4.88 -26.65 52.34
N ARG A 478 5.53 -27.39 51.44
CA ARG A 478 5.58 -27.04 50.00
C ARG A 478 4.20 -27.08 49.35
N VAL A 479 3.40 -28.10 49.64
CA VAL A 479 2.03 -28.22 49.11
C VAL A 479 1.13 -27.08 49.60
N VAL A 480 1.18 -26.75 50.89
CA VAL A 480 0.41 -25.63 51.46
C VAL A 480 0.86 -24.28 50.88
N THR A 481 2.16 -24.10 50.67
CA THR A 481 2.70 -22.87 50.06
C THR A 481 2.31 -22.75 48.59
N SER A 482 2.25 -23.86 47.85
CA SER A 482 1.75 -23.88 46.47
C SER A 482 0.26 -23.53 46.41
N LEU A 483 -0.55 -24.14 47.28
CA LEU A 483 -1.98 -23.88 47.35
C LEU A 483 -2.29 -22.41 47.70
N ALA A 484 -1.51 -21.80 48.61
CA ALA A 484 -1.64 -20.38 48.94
C ALA A 484 -1.35 -19.47 47.74
N LYS A 485 -0.34 -19.81 46.92
CA LYS A 485 -0.05 -19.07 45.68
C LYS A 485 -1.19 -19.21 44.67
N ASP A 486 -1.77 -20.39 44.52
CA ASP A 486 -2.87 -20.59 43.57
C ASP A 486 -4.15 -19.88 44.01
N VAL A 487 -4.46 -19.86 45.32
CA VAL A 487 -5.56 -19.06 45.87
C VAL A 487 -5.36 -17.57 45.61
N SER A 488 -4.13 -17.04 45.74
CA SER A 488 -3.85 -15.63 45.41
C SER A 488 -4.05 -15.31 43.92
N LYS A 489 -3.69 -16.24 43.01
CA LYS A 489 -3.91 -16.08 41.56
C LYS A 489 -5.41 -16.08 41.22
N ILE A 490 -6.18 -16.93 41.89
CA ILE A 490 -7.64 -17.00 41.71
C ILE A 490 -8.29 -15.69 42.19
N ASN A 491 -7.91 -15.20 43.38
CA ASN A 491 -8.41 -13.92 43.88
C ASN A 491 -8.11 -12.77 42.91
N HIS A 492 -6.88 -12.69 42.38
CA HIS A 492 -6.51 -11.67 41.41
C HIS A 492 -7.34 -11.75 40.11
N LYS A 493 -7.69 -12.97 39.65
CA LYS A 493 -8.57 -13.15 38.49
C LYS A 493 -10.02 -12.73 38.79
N VAL A 494 -10.53 -13.06 39.98
CA VAL A 494 -11.87 -12.66 40.43
C VAL A 494 -11.96 -11.13 40.54
N ASP A 495 -10.93 -10.47 41.08
CA ASP A 495 -10.90 -9.01 41.17
C ASP A 495 -10.83 -8.35 39.78
N LYS A 496 -10.04 -8.92 38.84
CA LYS A 496 -10.04 -8.48 37.44
C LYS A 496 -11.41 -8.64 36.76
N LEU A 497 -12.14 -9.71 37.06
CA LEU A 497 -13.48 -9.93 36.53
C LEU A 497 -14.48 -8.93 37.11
N ALA A 498 -14.44 -8.69 38.42
CA ALA A 498 -15.28 -7.69 39.08
C ALA A 498 -15.01 -6.26 38.54
N ASP A 499 -13.76 -5.92 38.24
CA ASP A 499 -13.40 -4.64 37.61
C ASP A 499 -13.84 -4.56 36.14
N SER A 500 -13.83 -5.68 35.42
CA SER A 500 -14.38 -5.74 34.05
C SER A 500 -15.91 -5.62 34.02
N GLU A 501 -16.59 -6.16 35.03
CA GLU A 501 -18.04 -6.08 35.18
C GLU A 501 -18.49 -4.66 35.55
N LYS A 502 -17.74 -3.95 36.41
CA LYS A 502 -17.96 -2.52 36.69
C LYS A 502 -17.75 -1.63 35.47
N LYS A 503 -16.91 -2.03 34.50
CA LYS A 503 -16.76 -1.33 33.21
C LYS A 503 -17.87 -1.69 32.21
N ALA A 504 -18.55 -2.81 32.39
CA ALA A 504 -19.64 -3.27 31.52
C ALA A 504 -21.02 -2.69 31.89
N VAL A 505 -21.21 -2.18 33.11
CA VAL A 505 -22.45 -1.48 33.51
C VAL A 505 -22.39 0.00 33.10
N LYS A 506 -22.29 0.25 31.79
CA LYS A 506 -22.70 1.52 31.18
C LYS A 506 -24.05 1.25 30.54
N VAL A 507 -25.11 1.78 31.17
CA VAL A 507 -26.54 1.58 30.84
C VAL A 507 -26.76 1.60 29.33
N LEU A 508 -27.16 0.45 28.77
CA LEU A 508 -27.60 0.35 27.38
C LEU A 508 -28.94 1.07 27.22
N PRO A 509 -29.06 2.08 26.34
CA PRO A 509 -30.36 2.64 26.00
C PRO A 509 -31.21 1.57 25.31
N ALA A 510 -32.51 1.57 25.61
CA ALA A 510 -33.48 0.66 24.98
C ALA A 510 -33.37 0.79 23.46
N GLN A 511 -33.16 -0.35 22.78
CA GLN A 511 -33.05 -0.34 21.33
C GLN A 511 -34.38 0.05 20.69
N PRO A 512 -34.36 0.91 19.66
CA PRO A 512 -35.54 1.21 18.84
C PRO A 512 -36.15 -0.08 18.31
N SER A 513 -37.43 -0.07 17.96
CA SER A 513 -38.00 -1.21 17.25
C SER A 513 -37.21 -1.42 15.94
N ASP A 514 -36.82 -2.67 15.64
CA ASP A 514 -36.04 -3.02 14.44
C ASP A 514 -36.65 -2.47 13.13
N LYS A 515 -37.96 -2.17 13.16
CA LYS A 515 -38.70 -1.59 12.05
C LYS A 515 -38.35 -0.11 11.83
N GLU A 516 -38.35 0.72 12.87
CA GLU A 516 -38.04 2.15 12.77
C GLU A 516 -36.56 2.40 12.43
N GLU A 517 -35.66 1.57 12.97
CA GLU A 517 -34.23 1.68 12.64
C GLU A 517 -33.94 1.30 11.17
N LYS A 518 -34.65 0.29 10.64
CA LYS A 518 -34.57 -0.07 9.21
C LYS A 518 -35.13 1.04 8.32
N GLU A 519 -36.19 1.71 8.73
CA GLU A 519 -36.79 2.82 7.97
C GLU A 519 -35.84 4.02 7.91
N ILE A 520 -35.27 4.43 9.06
CA ILE A 520 -34.25 5.48 9.13
C ILE A 520 -33.02 5.14 8.28
N LYS A 521 -32.55 3.89 8.33
CA LYS A 521 -31.42 3.42 7.50
C LYS A 521 -31.74 3.45 6.00
N THR A 522 -33.00 3.18 5.62
CA THR A 522 -33.44 3.19 4.23
C THR A 522 -33.49 4.62 3.69
N MET A 523 -34.11 5.55 4.43
CA MET A 523 -34.12 6.98 4.05
C MET A 523 -32.72 7.59 4.00
N GLN A 524 -31.82 7.19 4.91
CA GLN A 524 -30.41 7.63 4.86
C GLN A 524 -29.69 7.17 3.60
N LYS A 525 -29.96 5.94 3.13
CA LYS A 525 -29.39 5.43 1.87
C LYS A 525 -29.95 6.17 0.65
N GLU A 526 -31.25 6.45 0.63
CA GLU A 526 -31.86 7.23 -0.46
C GLU A 526 -31.32 8.67 -0.49
N MET A 527 -31.20 9.31 0.67
CA MET A 527 -30.59 10.64 0.77
C MET A 527 -29.13 10.63 0.25
N GLN A 528 -28.34 9.60 0.55
CA GLN A 528 -26.99 9.47 0.00
C GLN A 528 -26.98 9.30 -1.53
N LYS A 529 -27.95 8.55 -2.08
CA LYS A 529 -28.13 8.39 -3.53
C LYS A 529 -28.50 9.70 -4.23
N TYR A 530 -29.37 10.51 -3.64
CA TYR A 530 -29.68 11.85 -4.19
C TYR A 530 -28.51 12.81 -4.06
N LYS A 531 -27.78 12.79 -2.95
CA LYS A 531 -26.55 13.60 -2.78
C LYS A 531 -25.47 13.27 -3.79
N SER A 532 -25.27 11.99 -4.14
CA SER A 532 -24.30 11.61 -5.18
C SER A 532 -24.74 12.04 -6.57
N LYS A 533 -26.04 11.93 -6.88
CA LYS A 533 -26.62 12.38 -8.15
C LYS A 533 -26.53 13.90 -8.34
N ALA A 534 -26.86 14.67 -7.29
CA ALA A 534 -26.73 16.12 -7.31
C ALA A 534 -25.26 16.57 -7.51
N ARG A 535 -24.29 15.89 -6.87
CA ARG A 535 -22.85 16.16 -7.10
C ARG A 535 -22.41 15.85 -8.52
N SER A 536 -22.95 14.79 -9.13
CA SER A 536 -22.67 14.45 -10.53
C SER A 536 -23.19 15.54 -11.48
N LEU A 537 -24.44 16.00 -11.28
CA LEU A 537 -25.03 17.08 -12.08
C LEU A 537 -24.30 18.41 -11.89
N GLU A 538 -23.84 18.72 -10.67
CA GLU A 538 -23.03 19.91 -10.40
C GLU A 538 -21.65 19.83 -11.07
N GLN A 539 -21.05 18.64 -11.16
CA GLN A 539 -19.83 18.41 -11.93
C GLN A 539 -20.05 18.55 -13.44
N GLU A 540 -21.17 18.07 -13.97
CA GLU A 540 -21.55 18.27 -15.39
C GLU A 540 -21.76 19.75 -15.70
N LEU A 541 -22.48 20.47 -14.85
CA LEU A 541 -22.73 21.91 -15.01
C LEU A 541 -21.43 22.72 -14.96
N ASN A 542 -20.55 22.41 -13.99
CA ASN A 542 -19.23 23.05 -13.90
C ASN A 542 -18.35 22.72 -15.10
N TYR A 543 -18.44 21.49 -15.63
CA TYR A 543 -17.72 21.11 -16.84
C TYR A 543 -18.21 21.93 -18.04
N GLU A 544 -19.52 21.99 -18.29
CA GLU A 544 -20.09 22.77 -19.39
C GLU A 544 -19.77 24.27 -19.29
N GLN A 545 -19.75 24.83 -18.08
CA GLN A 545 -19.36 26.23 -17.84
C GLN A 545 -17.84 26.49 -17.96
N SER A 546 -17.01 25.45 -17.80
CA SER A 546 -15.55 25.56 -17.81
C SER A 546 -14.91 25.33 -19.18
N VAL A 547 -15.65 24.82 -20.16
CA VAL A 547 -15.17 24.70 -21.54
C VAL A 547 -15.19 26.10 -22.14
N PRO A 548 -14.04 26.75 -22.39
CA PRO A 548 -14.03 28.01 -23.11
C PRO A 548 -14.67 27.76 -24.47
N MET A 549 -15.71 28.53 -24.79
CA MET A 549 -16.24 28.53 -26.15
C MET A 549 -15.06 28.81 -27.09
N PRO A 550 -14.76 27.93 -28.07
CA PRO A 550 -13.70 28.21 -29.01
C PRO A 550 -14.04 29.52 -29.71
N GLU A 551 -13.17 30.52 -29.56
CA GLU A 551 -13.19 31.68 -30.45
C GLU A 551 -12.89 31.13 -31.84
N TYR A 552 -13.92 31.01 -32.66
CA TYR A 552 -13.77 30.73 -34.08
C TYR A 552 -13.13 31.97 -34.72
N THR A 553 -11.80 32.05 -34.70
CA THR A 553 -11.07 32.84 -35.68
C THR A 553 -11.32 32.19 -37.04
N GLN A 554 -12.12 32.86 -37.87
CA GLN A 554 -12.39 32.42 -39.24
C GLN A 554 -11.05 32.22 -39.96
N ALA A 555 -10.79 30.99 -40.37
CA ALA A 555 -9.67 30.67 -41.25
C ALA A 555 -9.86 31.43 -42.58
N GLU A 556 -8.79 32.06 -43.05
CA GLU A 556 -8.73 32.71 -44.37
C GLU A 556 -9.19 31.73 -45.46
N GLU A 557 -10.02 32.22 -46.39
CA GLU A 557 -10.35 31.49 -47.61
C GLU A 557 -9.11 31.45 -48.50
N ASP A 558 -8.39 30.34 -48.44
CA ASP A 558 -7.24 30.05 -49.29
C ASP A 558 -7.72 29.78 -50.73
N HIS A 559 -7.75 30.84 -51.55
CA HIS A 559 -8.11 30.76 -52.96
C HIS A 559 -6.96 30.24 -53.84
N THR A 560 -6.39 29.06 -53.57
CA THR A 560 -5.48 28.40 -54.54
C THR A 560 -5.53 26.88 -54.50
N THR A 561 -6.65 26.26 -54.93
CA THR A 561 -6.58 24.93 -55.59
C THR A 561 -7.78 24.69 -56.52
N PRO A 562 -7.59 24.62 -57.86
CA PRO A 562 -8.66 24.26 -58.77
C PRO A 562 -8.61 22.75 -59.03
N LEU A 563 -9.15 21.95 -58.11
CA LEU A 563 -9.49 20.56 -58.40
C LEU A 563 -10.89 20.29 -57.84
N PHE A 564 -11.75 19.69 -58.67
CA PHE A 564 -13.15 19.32 -58.40
C PHE A 564 -14.24 20.36 -58.70
N ALA A 565 -14.12 21.05 -59.84
CA ALA A 565 -15.31 21.51 -60.57
C ALA A 565 -15.58 20.56 -61.75
N LYS A 566 -16.35 19.49 -61.52
CA LYS A 566 -17.28 18.88 -62.50
C LYS A 566 -18.10 17.77 -61.85
N GLY A 567 -19.41 17.90 -61.98
CA GLY A 567 -20.40 17.18 -61.19
C GLY A 567 -20.39 15.67 -61.34
N SER A 568 -20.63 14.98 -60.23
CA SER A 568 -21.27 13.68 -60.22
C SER A 568 -22.21 13.60 -59.02
N ARG A 569 -23.46 13.23 -59.28
CA ARG A 569 -24.51 12.99 -58.27
C ARG A 569 -24.25 11.67 -57.54
N SER A 570 -23.15 11.56 -56.80
CA SER A 570 -22.91 10.41 -55.93
C SER A 570 -22.78 10.87 -54.49
N CYS A 571 -23.67 10.38 -53.63
CA CYS A 571 -23.61 10.63 -52.19
C CYS A 571 -22.29 10.03 -51.69
N GLY A 572 -21.34 10.90 -51.33
CA GLY A 572 -19.96 10.53 -51.02
C GLY A 572 -19.81 9.58 -49.83
N THR A 573 -18.55 9.28 -49.49
CA THR A 573 -18.08 8.32 -48.49
C THR A 573 -18.83 8.39 -47.15
N LEU A 574 -19.28 9.59 -46.76
CA LEU A 574 -20.06 9.84 -45.55
C LEU A 574 -21.45 9.17 -45.56
N CYS A 575 -22.07 9.05 -46.73
CA CYS A 575 -23.35 8.36 -46.95
C CYS A 575 -23.19 6.84 -46.80
N LYS A 576 -22.09 6.29 -47.36
CA LYS A 576 -21.71 4.89 -47.18
C LYS A 576 -21.41 4.58 -45.71
N LEU A 577 -20.73 5.49 -45.00
CA LEU A 577 -20.46 5.34 -43.57
C LEU A 577 -21.76 5.32 -42.74
N LYS A 578 -22.71 6.23 -43.02
CA LYS A 578 -24.03 6.24 -42.36
C LYS A 578 -24.82 4.96 -42.62
N GLN A 579 -24.77 4.41 -43.84
CA GLN A 579 -25.41 3.13 -44.14
C GLN A 579 -24.73 1.96 -43.42
N LEU A 580 -23.40 1.96 -43.32
CA LEU A 580 -22.64 0.93 -42.60
C LEU A 580 -22.97 0.92 -41.11
N VAL A 581 -23.02 2.10 -40.48
CA VAL A 581 -23.40 2.26 -39.06
C VAL A 581 -24.85 1.78 -38.83
N LYS A 582 -25.77 2.12 -39.73
CA LYS A 582 -27.18 1.69 -39.64
C LYS A 582 -27.33 0.17 -39.81
N LYS A 583 -26.52 -0.46 -40.68
CA LYS A 583 -26.49 -1.91 -40.87
C LYS A 583 -25.91 -2.62 -39.65
N THR A 584 -24.83 -2.09 -39.07
CA THR A 584 -24.18 -2.64 -37.88
C THR A 584 -25.10 -2.62 -36.66
N ARG A 585 -25.82 -1.50 -36.43
CA ARG A 585 -26.83 -1.41 -35.36
C ARG A 585 -27.95 -2.45 -35.51
N ARG A 586 -28.43 -2.70 -36.72
CA ARG A 586 -29.47 -3.71 -36.97
C ARG A 586 -28.97 -5.13 -36.69
N ASN A 587 -27.73 -5.43 -37.04
CA ASN A 587 -27.15 -6.76 -36.79
C ASN A 587 -26.96 -7.00 -35.28
N ILE A 588 -26.44 -6.01 -34.55
CA ILE A 588 -26.30 -6.09 -33.08
C ILE A 588 -27.68 -6.29 -32.42
N SER A 589 -28.70 -5.56 -32.85
CA SER A 589 -30.06 -5.71 -32.30
C SER A 589 -30.63 -7.11 -32.53
N LYS A 590 -30.37 -7.71 -33.70
CA LYS A 590 -30.82 -9.07 -34.03
C LYS A 590 -30.11 -10.15 -33.22
N GLU A 591 -28.79 -10.01 -33.03
CA GLU A 591 -28.05 -10.96 -32.18
C GLU A 591 -28.43 -10.82 -30.71
N LEU A 592 -28.73 -9.61 -30.26
CA LEU A 592 -29.22 -9.38 -28.90
C LEU A 592 -30.60 -10.00 -28.68
N GLU A 593 -31.53 -9.85 -29.64
CA GLU A 593 -32.84 -10.51 -29.58
C GLU A 593 -32.73 -12.04 -29.65
N ALA A 594 -31.81 -12.58 -30.46
CA ALA A 594 -31.56 -14.01 -30.55
C ALA A 594 -30.86 -14.60 -29.31
N ALA A 595 -30.19 -13.77 -28.50
CA ALA A 595 -29.59 -14.19 -27.22
C ALA A 595 -30.57 -14.10 -26.04
N ILE A 596 -31.67 -13.34 -26.19
CA ILE A 596 -32.72 -13.17 -25.18
C ILE A 596 -33.78 -14.28 -25.29
N HIS A 597 -33.97 -14.84 -26.49
CA HIS A 597 -34.82 -16.00 -26.75
C HIS A 597 -34.02 -17.30 -26.71
#